data_AF-A0AAV4DIV9-F1
#
_entry.id   AF-A0AAV4DIV9-F1
#
_cell.length_a   1.000
_cell.length_b   1.000
_cell.length_c   1.000
_cell.angle_alpha   90.00
_cell.angle_beta   90.00
_cell.angle_gamma   90.00
#
_symmetry.space_group_name_H-M   'P 1'
#
loop_
_entity.id
_entity.type
_entity.pdbx_description
1 polymer ?
#
loop_
_entity_poly.entity_id
_entity_poly.type
_entity_poly.pdbx_seq_one_letter_code
_entity_poly.pdbx_strand_id
1 'polypeptide(L)'
;MCWLSGPPTTDVFLGTFSTENVAEKTLSIENVAEKTLSIENVAEKTFSIENVAEKTLSIENVAEKTLSRENVAEKTFSIENMAEKMFSIENMAEKTFSIENMAEKPLSIENMAEKTFSIENMAEKTFSIENMAEKTLSIENMAEKTFSIENMAEKTFSIENMAEKTSHK
;
A
#
# COMPACT_ATOMS: atom_id res chain seq x y z
N MET A 1 5.36 38.64 -6.97
CA MET A 1 5.14 37.54 -7.93
C MET A 1 5.23 36.22 -7.18
N CYS A 2 4.10 35.55 -6.99
CA CYS A 2 4.06 34.18 -6.50
C CYS A 2 4.71 33.26 -7.52
N TRP A 3 5.72 32.50 -7.12
CA TRP A 3 6.07 31.27 -7.80
C TRP A 3 5.52 30.14 -6.92
N LEU A 4 4.39 29.59 -7.36
CA LEU A 4 3.85 28.33 -6.88
C LEU A 4 4.75 27.24 -7.45
N SER A 5 5.72 26.77 -6.68
CA SER A 5 6.39 25.51 -6.99
C SER A 5 5.38 24.40 -6.71
N GLY A 6 4.84 23.78 -7.76
CA GLY A 6 4.01 22.57 -7.64
C GLY A 6 4.81 21.40 -7.05
N PRO A 7 4.14 20.32 -6.60
CA PRO A 7 4.84 19.12 -6.15
C PRO A 7 5.71 18.57 -7.29
N PRO A 8 6.90 18.01 -7.00
CA PRO A 8 7.69 17.33 -8.02
C PRO A 8 6.94 16.07 -8.48
N THR A 9 6.54 16.06 -9.74
CA THR A 9 5.99 14.90 -10.44
C THR A 9 7.13 14.24 -11.21
N THR A 10 7.45 12.99 -10.91
CA THR A 10 8.48 12.24 -11.63
C THR A 10 7.82 11.27 -12.61
N ASP A 11 7.90 11.60 -13.91
CA ASP A 11 7.65 10.65 -15.00
C ASP A 11 8.92 9.79 -15.19
N VAL A 12 8.81 8.48 -15.02
CA VAL A 12 9.95 7.56 -15.13
C VAL A 12 9.76 6.63 -16.32
N PHE A 13 10.68 6.69 -17.30
CA PHE A 13 10.63 5.84 -18.49
C PHE A 13 11.94 5.08 -18.73
N LEU A 14 11.82 3.75 -18.74
CA LEU A 14 12.80 2.71 -19.14
C LEU A 14 14.03 2.53 -18.23
N GLY A 15 13.88 1.68 -17.21
CA GLY A 15 15.02 1.17 -16.46
C GLY A 15 14.67 0.39 -15.21
N THR A 16 15.57 0.54 -14.23
CA THR A 16 15.36 0.31 -12.81
C THR A 16 15.49 1.66 -12.11
N PHE A 17 14.47 2.07 -11.37
CA PHE A 17 14.46 3.31 -10.59
C PHE A 17 14.74 3.00 -9.12
N SER A 18 15.63 3.78 -8.51
CA SER A 18 15.85 3.73 -7.07
C SER A 18 15.99 5.14 -6.51
N THR A 19 15.29 5.42 -5.41
CA THR A 19 15.44 6.66 -4.64
C THR A 19 15.63 6.35 -3.18
N GLU A 20 16.57 7.05 -2.54
CA GLU A 20 16.88 6.90 -1.13
C GLU A 20 16.76 8.25 -0.42
N ASN A 21 16.29 8.23 0.82
CA ASN A 21 16.27 9.38 1.74
C ASN A 21 15.48 10.60 1.22
N VAL A 22 14.23 10.37 0.86
CA VAL A 22 13.34 11.43 0.38
C VAL A 22 12.65 12.12 1.56
N ALA A 23 12.83 13.44 1.65
CA ALA A 23 12.30 14.26 2.74
C ALA A 23 11.77 15.60 2.21
N GLU A 24 10.59 15.56 1.64
CA GLU A 24 9.86 16.68 1.06
C GLU A 24 8.50 16.88 1.76
N LYS A 25 7.60 17.60 1.08
CA LYS A 25 6.22 17.76 1.54
C LYS A 25 5.29 16.79 0.81
N THR A 26 5.57 16.52 -0.45
CA THR A 26 4.73 15.71 -1.34
C THR A 26 5.63 15.09 -2.39
N LEU A 27 5.53 13.77 -2.55
CA LEU A 27 6.20 12.99 -3.59
C LEU A 27 5.11 12.34 -4.48
N SER A 28 5.23 12.50 -5.80
CA SER A 28 4.27 11.91 -6.75
C SER A 28 5.00 11.18 -7.87
N ILE A 29 4.72 9.88 -8.01
CA ILE A 29 5.26 9.01 -9.04
C ILE A 29 4.13 8.66 -10.01
N GLU A 30 4.32 9.02 -11.28
CA GLU A 30 3.30 8.85 -12.31
C GLU A 30 3.85 8.13 -13.54
N ASN A 31 2.98 7.39 -14.24
CA ASN A 31 3.22 6.84 -15.59
C ASN A 31 4.46 5.93 -15.69
N VAL A 32 4.67 5.06 -14.70
CA VAL A 32 5.86 4.20 -14.67
C VAL A 32 5.64 2.90 -15.44
N ALA A 33 6.57 2.59 -16.34
CA ALA A 33 6.60 1.35 -17.10
C ALA A 33 7.99 0.70 -17.03
N GLU A 34 8.30 0.09 -15.87
CA GLU A 34 9.64 -0.40 -15.55
C GLU A 34 9.71 -1.88 -15.19
N LYS A 35 10.94 -2.38 -15.01
CA LYS A 35 11.15 -3.72 -14.46
C LYS A 35 11.12 -3.70 -12.94
N THR A 36 11.74 -2.70 -12.30
CA THR A 36 11.89 -2.67 -10.85
C THR A 36 11.98 -1.23 -10.36
N LEU A 37 11.14 -0.88 -9.40
CA LEU A 37 11.19 0.37 -8.65
C LEU A 37 11.44 0.08 -7.17
N SER A 38 12.44 0.76 -6.62
CA SER A 38 12.81 0.66 -5.20
C SER A 38 12.78 2.03 -4.57
N ILE A 39 12.15 2.17 -3.41
CA ILE A 39 12.11 3.43 -2.67
C ILE A 39 12.51 3.13 -1.23
N GLU A 40 13.50 3.86 -0.72
CA GLU A 40 13.99 3.71 0.64
C GLU A 40 13.88 5.01 1.43
N ASN A 41 13.44 4.90 2.68
CA ASN A 41 13.43 5.97 3.68
C ASN A 41 12.65 7.22 3.21
N VAL A 42 11.33 7.07 3.12
CA VAL A 42 10.40 8.15 2.74
C VAL A 42 9.82 8.81 3.98
N ALA A 43 10.00 10.12 4.10
CA ALA A 43 9.45 10.92 5.20
C ALA A 43 8.66 12.11 4.65
N GLU A 44 7.44 11.84 4.17
CA GLU A 44 6.59 12.80 3.46
C GLU A 44 5.33 13.17 4.24
N LYS A 45 4.64 14.24 3.82
CA LYS A 45 3.23 14.41 4.23
C LYS A 45 2.28 13.65 3.32
N THR A 46 2.63 13.50 2.05
CA THR A 46 1.77 12.84 1.06
C THR A 46 2.64 12.16 0.01
N PHE A 47 2.40 10.89 -0.21
CA PHE A 47 3.00 10.13 -1.30
C PHE A 47 1.90 9.53 -2.16
N SER A 48 2.05 9.70 -3.47
CA SER A 48 1.07 9.21 -4.43
C SER A 48 1.77 8.46 -5.54
N ILE A 49 1.25 7.28 -5.86
CA ILE A 49 1.69 6.44 -6.97
C ILE A 49 0.51 6.26 -7.92
N GLU A 50 0.64 6.69 -9.16
CA GLU A 50 -0.43 6.62 -10.15
C GLU A 50 0.06 5.96 -11.46
N ASN A 51 -0.78 5.09 -12.03
CA ASN A 51 -0.56 4.49 -13.36
C ASN A 51 0.79 3.75 -13.49
N VAL A 52 1.08 2.88 -12.54
CA VAL A 52 2.31 2.07 -12.51
C VAL A 52 2.08 0.67 -13.06
N ALA A 53 2.95 0.26 -13.99
CA ALA A 53 2.95 -1.06 -14.57
C ALA A 53 4.36 -1.66 -14.52
N GLU A 54 4.61 -2.50 -13.51
CA GLU A 54 5.95 -3.00 -13.21
C GLU A 54 6.02 -4.51 -12.96
N LYS A 55 7.25 -5.05 -12.88
CA LYS A 55 7.40 -6.42 -12.35
C LYS A 55 7.54 -6.41 -10.83
N THR A 56 8.26 -5.46 -10.26
CA THR A 56 8.57 -5.46 -8.83
C THR A 56 8.64 -4.04 -8.31
N LEU A 57 7.80 -3.72 -7.34
CA LEU A 57 7.92 -2.49 -6.56
C LEU A 57 8.23 -2.86 -5.11
N SER A 58 9.29 -2.27 -4.58
CA SER A 58 9.69 -2.46 -3.18
C SER A 58 9.83 -1.12 -2.49
N ILE A 59 9.19 -1.00 -1.32
CA ILE A 59 9.30 0.20 -0.48
C ILE A 59 9.82 -0.18 0.90
N GLU A 60 10.90 0.47 1.32
CA GLU A 60 11.48 0.33 2.64
C GLU A 60 11.28 1.61 3.46
N ASN A 61 10.77 1.46 4.68
CA ASN A 61 10.62 2.54 5.66
C ASN A 61 9.84 3.76 5.16
N VAL A 62 8.51 3.65 5.18
CA VAL A 62 7.57 4.74 4.87
C VAL A 62 7.03 5.34 6.15
N ALA A 63 7.20 6.65 6.33
CA ALA A 63 6.66 7.41 7.46
C ALA A 63 5.89 8.62 6.97
N GLU A 64 4.57 8.49 6.84
CA GLU A 64 3.75 9.46 6.13
C GLU A 64 2.44 9.85 6.83
N LYS A 65 1.79 10.90 6.32
CA LYS A 65 0.39 11.16 6.71
C LYS A 65 -0.59 10.51 5.77
N THR A 66 -0.27 10.37 4.49
CA THR A 66 -1.20 9.85 3.49
C THR A 66 -0.42 9.23 2.35
N LEU A 67 -0.56 7.93 2.15
CA LEU A 67 -0.17 7.26 0.93
C LEU A 67 -1.41 6.87 0.14
N SER A 68 -1.41 7.24 -1.14
CA SER A 68 -2.46 6.88 -2.08
C SER A 68 -1.88 6.17 -3.30
N ARG A 69 -2.54 5.11 -3.74
CA ARG A 69 -2.14 4.39 -4.94
C ARG A 69 -3.33 4.19 -5.87
N GLU A 70 -3.17 4.55 -7.14
CA GLU A 70 -4.22 4.47 -8.15
C GLU A 70 -3.74 3.73 -9.41
N ASN A 71 -4.55 2.76 -9.88
CA ASN A 71 -4.37 2.06 -11.15
C ASN A 71 -3.00 1.41 -11.29
N VAL A 72 -2.67 0.49 -10.39
CA VAL A 72 -1.35 -0.16 -10.39
C VAL A 72 -1.44 -1.65 -10.64
N ALA A 73 -0.58 -2.10 -11.56
CA ALA A 73 -0.52 -3.48 -12.02
C ALA A 73 0.92 -4.01 -11.92
N GLU A 74 1.14 -4.95 -11.02
CA GLU A 74 2.48 -5.45 -10.72
C GLU A 74 2.54 -6.99 -10.65
N LYS A 75 3.75 -7.57 -10.68
CA LYS A 75 3.87 -8.98 -10.27
C LYS A 75 4.08 -9.10 -8.77
N THR A 76 4.85 -8.20 -8.18
CA THR A 76 5.19 -8.24 -6.76
C THR A 76 5.29 -6.83 -6.23
N PHE A 77 4.51 -6.54 -5.21
CA PHE A 77 4.65 -5.36 -4.38
C PHE A 77 4.98 -5.77 -2.96
N SER A 78 5.99 -5.11 -2.38
CA SER A 78 6.42 -5.37 -1.01
C SER A 78 6.67 -4.09 -0.25
N ILE A 79 6.11 -3.97 0.94
CA ILE A 79 6.49 -2.94 1.91
C ILE A 79 7.05 -3.61 3.16
N GLU A 80 8.24 -3.19 3.59
CA GLU A 80 8.84 -3.71 4.82
C GLU A 80 8.23 -3.02 6.06
N ASN A 81 8.30 -1.69 6.13
CA ASN A 81 7.82 -0.94 7.27
C ASN A 81 6.98 0.25 6.81
N MET A 82 5.72 0.27 7.25
CA MET A 82 4.77 1.35 6.94
C MET A 82 4.18 1.93 8.22
N ALA A 83 4.34 3.24 8.40
CA ALA A 83 3.80 3.98 9.52
C ALA A 83 3.04 5.22 9.03
N GLU A 84 1.71 5.11 8.95
CA GLU A 84 0.89 6.12 8.29
C GLU A 84 -0.35 6.55 9.08
N LYS A 85 -0.94 7.67 8.67
CA LYS A 85 -2.28 8.06 9.16
C LYS A 85 -3.40 7.61 8.25
N MET A 86 -3.14 7.23 7.01
CA MET A 86 -4.12 6.81 6.02
C MET A 86 -3.42 6.19 4.82
N PHE A 87 -3.77 4.96 4.50
CA PHE A 87 -3.37 4.27 3.29
C PHE A 87 -4.61 3.92 2.48
N SER A 88 -4.59 4.28 1.20
CA SER A 88 -5.70 3.99 0.29
C SER A 88 -5.20 3.45 -1.03
N ILE A 89 -5.81 2.37 -1.48
CA ILE A 89 -5.55 1.80 -2.80
C ILE A 89 -6.85 1.77 -3.61
N GLU A 90 -6.79 2.34 -4.80
CA GLU A 90 -7.82 2.25 -5.83
C GLU A 90 -7.27 1.46 -7.02
N ASN A 91 -7.97 0.37 -7.37
CA ASN A 91 -7.66 -0.51 -8.51
C ASN A 91 -6.25 -1.10 -8.47
N MET A 92 -6.15 -2.28 -7.88
CA MET A 92 -4.92 -3.04 -7.75
C MET A 92 -5.00 -4.41 -8.38
N ALA A 93 -4.03 -4.73 -9.22
CA ALA A 93 -3.93 -6.02 -9.89
C ALA A 93 -2.53 -6.60 -9.75
N GLU A 94 -2.35 -7.55 -8.83
CA GLU A 94 -1.04 -8.12 -8.53
C GLU A 94 -1.01 -9.65 -8.53
N LYS A 95 0.19 -10.23 -8.54
CA LYS A 95 0.33 -11.64 -8.14
C LYS A 95 0.61 -11.78 -6.66
N THR A 96 1.35 -10.85 -6.09
CA THR A 96 1.77 -10.92 -4.68
C THR A 96 1.88 -9.52 -4.13
N PHE A 97 1.04 -9.22 -3.13
CA PHE A 97 1.18 -8.08 -2.25
C PHE A 97 1.60 -8.56 -0.87
N SER A 98 2.63 -7.94 -0.32
CA SER A 98 3.08 -8.26 1.04
C SER A 98 3.44 -7.01 1.82
N ILE A 99 2.99 -6.95 3.08
CA ILE A 99 3.46 -5.97 4.05
C ILE A 99 4.00 -6.71 5.26
N GLU A 100 5.23 -6.42 5.68
CA GLU A 100 5.81 -7.04 6.87
C GLU A 100 5.28 -6.33 8.14
N ASN A 101 5.49 -5.03 8.27
CA ASN A 101 5.04 -4.26 9.42
C ASN A 101 4.19 -3.07 9.03
N MET A 102 2.97 -3.04 9.56
CA MET A 102 1.98 -2.02 9.26
C MET A 102 1.41 -1.41 10.54
N ALA A 103 1.56 -0.09 10.68
CA ALA A 103 1.02 0.67 11.80
C ALA A 103 0.22 1.87 11.29
N GLU A 104 -1.10 1.72 11.20
CA GLU A 104 -1.96 2.71 10.55
C GLU A 104 -3.24 3.04 11.31
N LYS A 105 -3.99 4.03 10.81
CA LYS A 105 -5.31 4.40 11.35
C LYS A 105 -6.43 3.81 10.48
N PRO A 106 -6.60 4.20 9.21
CA PRO A 106 -7.38 3.44 8.24
C PRO A 106 -6.53 2.91 7.08
N LEU A 107 -6.68 1.63 6.75
CA LEU A 107 -6.42 1.08 5.42
C LEU A 107 -7.74 0.85 4.70
N SER A 108 -7.80 1.30 3.45
CA SER A 108 -8.93 1.06 2.56
C SER A 108 -8.46 0.60 1.18
N ILE A 109 -9.04 -0.49 0.68
CA ILE A 109 -8.79 -1.00 -0.66
C ILE A 109 -10.13 -1.13 -1.38
N GLU A 110 -10.31 -0.45 -2.51
CA GLU A 110 -11.59 -0.49 -3.23
C GLU A 110 -11.69 -1.75 -4.11
N ASN A 111 -10.73 -1.95 -5.00
CA ASN A 111 -10.74 -3.06 -5.95
C ASN A 111 -9.38 -3.75 -5.94
N MET A 112 -9.38 -5.03 -5.52
CA MET A 112 -8.18 -5.84 -5.44
C MET A 112 -8.34 -7.15 -6.19
N ALA A 113 -7.43 -7.42 -7.11
CA ALA A 113 -7.35 -8.65 -7.89
C ALA A 113 -5.95 -9.27 -7.74
N GLU A 114 -5.84 -10.26 -6.85
CA GLU A 114 -4.55 -10.81 -6.44
C GLU A 114 -4.50 -12.34 -6.46
N LYS A 115 -3.30 -12.90 -6.37
CA LYS A 115 -3.16 -14.32 -5.99
C LYS A 115 -2.81 -14.48 -4.53
N THR A 116 -2.07 -13.55 -3.95
CA THR A 116 -1.58 -13.66 -2.59
C THR A 116 -1.40 -12.29 -1.97
N PHE A 117 -2.14 -12.04 -0.90
CA PHE A 117 -2.12 -10.87 -0.06
C PHE A 117 -1.71 -11.35 1.32
N SER A 118 -0.61 -10.83 1.82
CA SER A 118 -0.09 -11.22 3.13
C SER A 118 0.32 -10.01 3.95
N ILE A 119 -0.11 -9.97 5.20
CA ILE A 119 0.37 -9.00 6.17
C ILE A 119 0.89 -9.74 7.40
N GLU A 120 2.16 -9.55 7.75
CA GLU A 120 2.73 -10.25 8.92
C GLU A 120 2.27 -9.59 10.22
N ASN A 121 2.52 -8.28 10.38
CA ASN A 121 2.14 -7.54 11.58
C ASN A 121 1.27 -6.33 11.21
N MET A 122 0.01 -6.36 11.62
CA MET A 122 -0.95 -5.28 11.44
C MET A 122 -1.41 -4.69 12.77
N ALA A 123 -1.19 -3.38 12.95
CA ALA A 123 -1.73 -2.61 14.05
C ALA A 123 -2.53 -1.43 13.52
N GLU A 124 -3.85 -1.61 13.39
CA GLU A 124 -4.75 -0.66 12.73
C GLU A 124 -5.96 -0.27 13.57
N LYS A 125 -6.65 0.82 13.20
CA LYS A 125 -8.00 1.05 13.73
C LYS A 125 -9.07 0.48 12.82
N THR A 126 -8.86 0.51 11.51
CA THR A 126 -9.87 0.11 10.53
C THR A 126 -9.20 -0.43 9.30
N PHE A 127 -9.51 -1.69 8.97
CA PHE A 127 -9.13 -2.35 7.74
C PHE A 127 -10.40 -2.64 6.94
N SER A 128 -10.47 -2.13 5.71
CA SER A 128 -11.62 -2.36 4.82
C SER A 128 -11.21 -2.67 3.38
N ILE A 129 -11.86 -3.69 2.80
CA ILE A 129 -11.76 -4.01 1.37
C ILE A 129 -13.16 -4.07 0.77
N GLU A 130 -13.43 -3.36 -0.34
CA GLU A 130 -14.78 -3.33 -0.94
C GLU A 130 -15.02 -4.45 -1.96
N ASN A 131 -14.06 -4.71 -2.85
CA ASN A 131 -14.16 -5.78 -3.84
C ASN A 131 -12.84 -6.54 -3.89
N MET A 132 -12.91 -7.85 -3.64
CA MET A 132 -11.73 -8.68 -3.54
C MET A 132 -11.86 -9.95 -4.36
N ALA A 133 -10.94 -10.15 -5.30
CA ALA A 133 -10.79 -11.38 -6.06
C ALA A 133 -9.39 -11.96 -5.83
N GLU A 134 -9.30 -12.94 -4.93
CA GLU A 134 -8.02 -13.46 -4.48
C GLU A 134 -7.95 -15.00 -4.42
N LYS A 135 -6.76 -15.62 -4.41
CA LYS A 135 -6.60 -17.03 -4.03
C LYS A 135 -6.26 -17.22 -2.55
N THR A 136 -5.40 -16.39 -1.98
CA THR A 136 -4.94 -16.52 -0.60
C THR A 136 -4.81 -15.16 0.08
N LEU A 137 -5.63 -14.91 1.10
CA LEU A 137 -5.47 -13.82 2.06
C LEU A 137 -4.91 -14.40 3.37
N SER A 138 -3.81 -13.83 3.86
CA SER A 138 -3.21 -14.21 5.14
C SER A 138 -2.82 -13.00 5.98
N ILE A 139 -3.19 -13.00 7.26
CA ILE A 139 -2.70 -12.02 8.25
C ILE A 139 -2.16 -12.77 9.46
N GLU A 140 -0.92 -12.56 9.88
CA GLU A 140 -0.30 -13.37 10.96
C GLU A 140 -0.52 -12.80 12.36
N ASN A 141 -0.37 -11.50 12.56
CA ASN A 141 -0.59 -10.83 13.83
C ASN A 141 -1.44 -9.59 13.60
N MET A 142 -2.66 -9.60 14.13
CA MET A 142 -3.63 -8.55 13.86
C MET A 142 -4.15 -7.90 15.14
N ALA A 143 -3.91 -6.60 15.28
CA ALA A 143 -4.45 -5.79 16.35
C ALA A 143 -5.29 -4.66 15.76
N GLU A 144 -6.60 -4.90 15.62
CA GLU A 144 -7.53 -3.95 15.00
C GLU A 144 -8.77 -3.65 15.86
N LYS A 145 -9.52 -2.61 15.46
CA LYS A 145 -10.85 -2.33 16.02
C LYS A 145 -11.99 -2.68 15.06
N THR A 146 -11.75 -2.66 13.76
CA THR A 146 -12.79 -2.87 12.75
C THR A 146 -12.18 -3.51 11.52
N PHE A 147 -12.72 -4.67 11.17
CA PHE A 147 -12.43 -5.43 9.96
C PHE A 147 -13.66 -5.48 9.06
N SER A 148 -13.49 -5.26 7.77
CA SER A 148 -14.56 -5.48 6.81
C SER A 148 -14.03 -5.89 5.45
N ILE A 149 -14.64 -6.91 4.86
CA ILE A 149 -14.46 -7.24 3.45
C ILE A 149 -15.84 -7.39 2.83
N GLU A 150 -16.12 -6.56 1.83
CA GLU A 150 -17.30 -6.67 0.98
C GLU A 150 -16.92 -7.42 -0.32
N ASN A 151 -17.91 -8.07 -0.94
CA ASN A 151 -17.78 -8.76 -2.24
C ASN A 151 -16.48 -9.57 -2.43
N MET A 152 -16.33 -10.62 -1.62
CA MET A 152 -15.14 -11.47 -1.61
C MET A 152 -15.29 -12.73 -2.46
N ALA A 153 -14.34 -12.95 -3.37
CA ALA A 153 -14.16 -14.17 -4.13
C ALA A 153 -12.78 -14.74 -3.84
N GLU A 154 -12.69 -15.57 -2.80
CA GLU A 154 -11.42 -16.13 -2.32
C GLU A 154 -11.40 -17.68 -2.29
N LYS A 155 -10.19 -18.26 -2.18
CA LYS A 155 -10.04 -19.70 -1.90
C LYS A 155 -9.56 -20.00 -0.49
N THR A 156 -8.75 -19.12 0.08
CA THR A 156 -8.11 -19.32 1.39
C THR A 156 -8.07 -17.99 2.12
N PHE A 157 -8.60 -17.98 3.34
CA PHE A 157 -8.56 -16.87 4.29
C PHE A 157 -7.96 -17.37 5.59
N SER A 158 -6.93 -16.68 6.10
CA SER A 158 -6.36 -16.97 7.40
C SER A 158 -6.05 -15.69 8.15
N ILE A 159 -6.44 -15.63 9.42
CA ILE A 159 -5.95 -14.66 10.38
C ILE A 159 -5.42 -15.44 11.58
N GLU A 160 -4.13 -15.31 11.85
CA GLU A 160 -3.49 -15.82 13.06
C GLU A 160 -3.40 -14.69 14.10
N ASN A 161 -3.35 -15.04 15.39
CA ASN A 161 -3.15 -14.11 16.51
C ASN A 161 -3.93 -12.78 16.44
N MET A 162 -5.27 -12.86 16.45
CA MET A 162 -6.14 -11.68 16.43
C MET A 162 -6.41 -11.14 17.84
N ALA A 163 -6.14 -9.85 18.05
CA ALA A 163 -6.48 -9.09 19.24
C ALA A 163 -7.52 -8.01 18.92
N GLU A 164 -8.81 -8.38 18.94
CA GLU A 164 -9.91 -7.46 18.66
C GLU A 164 -10.27 -6.62 19.90
N LYS A 165 -10.23 -5.29 19.79
CA LYS A 165 -10.88 -4.40 20.78
C LYS A 165 -12.32 -4.13 20.36
N THR A 166 -13.24 -4.98 20.80
CA THR A 166 -14.68 -4.76 20.60
C THR A 166 -15.12 -3.47 21.30
N SER A 167 -15.37 -2.42 20.52
CA SER A 167 -16.09 -1.24 21.00
C SER A 167 -17.59 -1.59 21.05
N HIS A 168 -18.05 -2.18 22.17
CA HIS A 168 -19.46 -2.05 22.50
C HIS A 168 -19.75 -0.55 22.68
N LYS A 169 -20.79 -0.10 21.98
CA LYS A 169 -21.27 1.28 21.91
C LYS A 169 -21.14 2.07 23.22
#